data_AF-X1GIL4-F1
#
_entry.id   AF-X1GIL4-F1
#
_cell.length_a   1.000
_cell.length_b   1.000
_cell.length_c   1.000
_cell.angle_alpha   90.00
_cell.angle_beta   90.00
_cell.angle_gamma   90.00
#
_symmetry.space_group_name_H-M   'P 1'
#
loop_
_entity.id
_entity.type
_entity.pdbx_description
1 polymer ?
#
loop_
_entity_poly.entity_id
_entity_poly.type
_entity_poly.pdbx_seq_one_letter_code
_entity_poly.pdbx_strand_id
1 'polypeptide(L)' 'MKRYIASDFHNGNEVSDYDRVMGFLDLVEDDADEFLILGDWEELLWSNLTILTTVNPYRHVTEKV' A
#
# COMPACT_ATOMS: atom_id res chain seq x y z
N MET A 1 -12.63 15.60 11.25
CA MET A 1 -11.24 15.44 10.81
C MET A 1 -10.63 14.25 11.52
N LYS A 2 -10.80 13.10 10.90
CA LYS A 2 -10.27 11.80 11.29
C LYS A 2 -9.07 11.51 10.39
N ARG A 3 -7.88 11.41 10.99
CA ARG A 3 -6.63 11.19 10.26
C ARG A 3 -6.06 9.82 10.60
N TYR A 4 -5.71 9.07 9.57
CA TYR A 4 -5.02 7.80 9.69
C TYR A 4 -3.55 7.99 9.28
N ILE A 5 -2.64 7.32 9.97
CA ILE A 5 -1.21 7.38 9.70
C ILE A 5 -0.67 5.96 9.74
N ALA A 6 0.05 5.56 8.69
CA ALA A 6 0.65 4.23 8.59
C ALA A 6 2.04 4.30 7.90
N SER A 7 2.81 3.23 8.01
CA SER A 7 4.18 3.09 7.49
C SER A 7 4.47 1.61 7.26
N ASP A 8 5.55 1.31 6.52
CA ASP A 8 6.13 -0.04 6.46
C ASP A 8 5.15 -1.11 5.93
N PHE A 9 4.42 -0.79 4.87
CA PHE A 9 3.57 -1.76 4.18
C PHE A 9 4.41 -2.84 3.48
N HIS A 10 5.65 -2.51 3.06
CA HIS A 10 6.58 -3.41 2.37
C HIS A 10 5.93 -4.24 1.27
N ASN A 11 5.05 -3.60 0.51
CA ASN A 11 4.25 -4.26 -0.50
C ASN A 11 5.13 -4.93 -1.56
N GLY A 12 4.70 -6.12 -1.99
CA GLY A 12 5.42 -6.94 -2.95
C GLY A 12 6.45 -7.89 -2.34
N ASN A 13 6.73 -7.79 -1.03
CA ASN A 13 7.43 -8.82 -0.26
C ASN A 13 6.47 -9.97 0.13
N GLU A 14 6.98 -11.20 0.20
CA GLU A 14 6.27 -12.40 0.66
C GLU A 14 5.74 -12.29 2.10
N VAL A 15 6.31 -11.38 2.89
CA VAL A 15 5.91 -11.10 4.28
C VAL A 15 4.72 -10.13 4.36
N SER A 16 4.44 -9.36 3.30
CA SER A 16 3.31 -8.42 3.30
C SER A 16 1.98 -9.16 3.17
N ASP A 17 1.05 -8.87 4.09
CA ASP A 17 -0.29 -9.47 4.10
C ASP A 17 -1.23 -8.64 3.23
N TYR A 18 -1.23 -8.95 1.93
CA TYR A 18 -1.96 -8.21 0.91
C TYR A 18 -3.44 -8.00 1.25
N ASP A 19 -4.15 -9.05 1.69
CA ASP A 19 -5.58 -9.00 1.96
C ASP A 19 -5.89 -8.05 3.13
N ARG A 20 -5.02 -8.01 4.15
CA ARG A 20 -5.15 -7.05 5.25
C ARG A 20 -4.83 -5.63 4.83
N VAL A 21 -3.83 -5.42 3.97
CA VAL A 21 -3.52 -4.10 3.44
C VAL A 21 -4.70 -3.55 2.66
N MET A 22 -5.30 -4.35 1.77
CA MET A 22 -6.49 -3.93 1.03
C MET A 22 -7.68 -3.65 1.95
N GLY A 23 -7.98 -4.54 2.90
CA GLY A 23 -9.07 -4.31 3.85
C GLY A 23 -8.86 -3.07 4.73
N PHE A 24 -7.61 -2.72 5.05
CA PHE A 24 -7.30 -1.47 5.74
C PHE A 24 -7.53 -0.25 4.84
N LEU A 25 -7.10 -0.31 3.58
CA LEU A 25 -7.28 0.79 2.62
C LEU A 25 -8.76 1.06 2.33
N ASP A 26 -9.58 0.01 2.20
CA ASP A 26 -11.03 0.14 2.06
C ASP A 26 -11.65 0.86 3.28
N LEU A 27 -11.21 0.51 4.50
CA LEU A 27 -11.67 1.18 5.73
C LEU A 27 -11.25 2.65 5.79
N VAL A 28 -10.02 2.95 5.34
CA VAL A 28 -9.51 4.32 5.30
C VAL A 28 -10.28 5.16 4.28
N GLU A 29 -10.59 4.61 3.11
CA GLU A 29 -11.39 5.29 2.08
C GLU A 29 -12.78 5.65 2.60
N ASP A 30 -13.41 4.76 3.37
CA ASP A 30 -14.76 4.95 3.91
C ASP A 30 -14.83 5.94 5.09
N ASP A 31 -13.79 6.02 5.93
CA ASP A 31 -13.88 6.65 7.27
C ASP A 31 -12.89 7.82 7.51
N ALA A 32 -11.80 7.90 6.75
CA ALA A 32 -10.77 8.91 6.97
C ALA A 32 -11.04 10.20 6.18
N ASP A 33 -10.90 11.35 6.85
CA ASP A 33 -10.83 12.64 6.16
C ASP A 33 -9.44 12.85 5.52
N GLU A 34 -8.40 12.17 6.05
CA GLU A 34 -7.02 12.26 5.57
C GLU A 34 -6.23 10.99 5.92
N PHE A 35 -5.39 10.53 4.98
CA PHE A 35 -4.47 9.41 5.19
C PHE A 35 -3.03 9.81 4.85
N LEU A 36 -2.11 9.59 5.79
CA LEU A 36 -0.68 9.84 5.62
C LEU A 36 0.10 8.53 5.65
N ILE A 37 0.95 8.32 4.64
CA ILE A 37 1.89 7.19 4.57
C ILE A 37 3.30 7.71 4.85
N LEU A 38 3.98 7.13 5.84
CA LEU A 38 5.30 7.55 6.31
C LEU A 38 6.44 6.68 5.79
N GLY A 39 6.46 6.42 4.48
CA GLY A 39 7.52 5.63 3.84
C GLY A 39 7.21 4.14 3.77
N ASP A 40 8.14 3.39 3.15
CA ASP A 40 8.14 1.94 2.99
C ASP A 40 6.80 1.37 2.49
N TRP A 41 6.22 2.07 1.51
CA TRP A 41 5.02 1.60 0.82
C TRP A 41 5.30 0.31 0.04
N GLU A 42 6.41 0.25 -0.70
CA GLU A 42 6.83 -0.89 -1.53
C GLU A 42 8.20 -1.40 -1.11
N GLU A 43 8.42 -2.70 -1.22
CA GLU A 43 9.69 -3.35 -0.94
C GLU A 43 10.42 -3.74 -2.23
N LEU A 44 11.09 -2.78 -2.87
CA LEU A 44 11.65 -2.98 -4.20
C LEU A 44 12.79 -4.02 -4.26
N LEU A 45 13.49 -4.28 -3.16
CA LEU A 45 14.66 -5.16 -3.17
C LEU A 45 14.27 -6.64 -3.21
N TRP A 46 13.11 -6.98 -2.64
CA TRP A 46 12.60 -8.36 -2.53
C TRP A 46 11.31 -8.61 -3.30
N SER A 47 10.80 -7.60 -4.02
CA SER A 47 9.56 -7.73 -4.77
C SER A 47 9.74 -8.32 -6.16
N ASN A 48 8.73 -9.08 -6.58
CA ASN A 48 8.56 -9.45 -7.98
C ASN A 48 8.01 -8.24 -8.77
N LEU A 49 8.82 -7.70 -9.70
CA LEU A 49 8.45 -6.56 -10.56
C LEU A 49 7.13 -6.75 -11.32
N THR A 50 6.79 -7.98 -11.69
CA THR A 50 5.50 -8.27 -12.33
C THR A 50 4.35 -8.00 -11.37
N ILE A 51 4.48 -8.36 -10.09
CA ILE A 51 3.44 -8.12 -9.09
C ILE A 51 3.25 -6.62 -8.86
N LEU A 52 4.35 -5.87 -8.72
CA LEU A 52 4.32 -4.42 -8.51
C LEU A 52 3.61 -3.66 -9.64
N THR A 53 3.70 -4.17 -10.88
CA THR A 53 3.15 -3.49 -12.07
C THR A 53 1.77 -3.98 -12.50
N THR A 54 1.30 -5.12 -11.97
CA THR A 54 0.05 -5.75 -12.44
C THR A 54 -1.04 -5.89 -11.38
N VAL A 55 -0.70 -5.75 -10.10
CA VAL A 55 -1.63 -5.96 -8.97
C VAL A 55 -1.89 -4.61 -8.29
N ASN A 56 -3.15 -4.23 -8.05
CA ASN A 56 -3.48 -3.11 -7.17
C ASN A 56 -3.15 -3.49 -5.73
N PRO A 57 -2.81 -2.58 -4.81
CA PRO A 57 -2.67 -1.14 -5.00
C PRO A 57 -1.27 -0.78 -5.56
N TYR A 58 -0.44 -1.77 -5.89
CA TYR A 58 0.96 -1.59 -6.29
C TYR A 58 1.08 -0.88 -7.65
N ARG A 59 0.24 -1.29 -8.61
CA ARG A 59 0.18 -0.64 -9.93
C ARG A 59 -0.13 0.87 -9.82
N HIS A 60 -1.00 1.27 -8.90
CA HIS A 60 -1.40 2.67 -8.72
C HIS A 60 -0.25 3.60 -8.33
N VAL A 61 0.81 3.06 -7.72
CA VAL A 61 2.01 3.84 -7.38
C VAL A 61 2.94 3.95 -8.58
N THR A 62 3.17 2.85 -9.32
CA THR A 62 4.00 2.89 -10.53
C THR A 62 3.41 3.78 -11.65
N GLU A 63 2.08 3.92 -11.73
CA GLU A 63 1.43 4.79 -12.73
C GLU A 63 1.47 6.29 -12.36
N LYS A 64 1.78 6.63 -11.11
CA LYS A 64 1.88 8.02 -10.63
C LYS A 64 3.31 8.57 -10.59
N VAL A 65 4.31 7.78 -11.02
CA VAL A 65 5.71 8.21 -11.18
C VAL A 65 5.99 8.66 -12.61
#